data_AF-A0A9J7D9C5-F1
#
_entry.id   AF-A0A9J7D9C5-F1
#
_cell.length_a   1.000
_cell.length_b   1.000
_cell.length_c   1.000
_cell.angle_alpha   90.00
_cell.angle_beta   90.00
_cell.angle_gamma   90.00
#
_symmetry.space_group_name_H-M   'P 1'
#
loop_
_entity.id
_entity.type
_entity.pdbx_description
1 polymer ?
#
loop_
_entity_poly.entity_id
_entity_poly.type
_entity_poly.pdbx_seq_one_letter_code
_entity_poly.pdbx_strand_id
1 'polypeptide(L)'
;MTKLNLFAVIASLFFMISLVQAGSGNIKNDLSEVAANFEAHGLTKLCLANISNDATVRFKVHAVADAAVAYIRKTANPKLSDEQVVDVVNIALLNSIVYERGIDKRCANVTDGLIGQKRAPAPEATDIATVGRLSLQIGTTLECLVRKPTPIFPQLVQGLRNGLQGIVTDDDPSKTSMAIFATHLTTLSESYIKLVRNCF
;
A
#
# COMPACT_ATOMS: atom_id res chain seq x y z
N MET A 1 0.83 -25.67 15.46
CA MET A 1 1.50 -24.91 14.38
C MET A 1 0.77 -24.96 13.03
N THR A 2 -0.49 -25.41 12.94
CA THR A 2 -1.23 -25.60 11.68
C THR A 2 -2.12 -24.42 11.26
N LYS A 3 -2.48 -23.51 12.18
CA LYS A 3 -3.31 -22.32 11.87
C LYS A 3 -2.52 -21.17 11.22
N LEU A 4 -1.19 -21.16 11.37
CA LEU A 4 -0.29 -20.12 10.85
C LEU A 4 -0.34 -20.04 9.31
N ASN A 5 -0.31 -21.20 8.65
CA ASN A 5 -0.29 -21.26 7.19
C ASN A 5 -1.66 -21.00 6.58
N LEU A 6 -2.76 -21.29 7.28
CA LEU A 6 -4.08 -21.23 6.66
C LEU A 6 -4.51 -19.80 6.29
N PHE A 7 -4.28 -18.81 7.15
CA PHE A 7 -4.63 -17.41 6.84
C PHE A 7 -3.73 -16.78 5.78
N ALA A 8 -2.41 -17.03 5.85
CA ALA A 8 -1.48 -16.57 4.82
C ALA A 8 -1.76 -17.21 3.45
N VAL A 9 -2.13 -18.50 3.45
CA VAL A 9 -2.53 -19.25 2.24
C VAL A 9 -3.88 -18.74 1.72
N ILE A 10 -4.87 -18.48 2.57
CA ILE A 10 -6.18 -17.93 2.15
C ILE A 10 -6.02 -16.52 1.57
N ALA A 11 -5.27 -15.63 2.22
CA ALA A 11 -4.97 -14.32 1.67
C ALA A 11 -4.30 -14.47 0.29
N SER A 12 -3.22 -15.26 0.20
CA SER A 12 -2.47 -15.48 -1.04
C SER A 12 -3.29 -16.13 -2.18
N LEU A 13 -4.25 -17.01 -1.89
CA LEU A 13 -5.06 -17.67 -2.91
C LEU A 13 -6.09 -16.74 -3.56
N PHE A 14 -6.62 -15.76 -2.83
CA PHE A 14 -7.62 -14.83 -3.37
C PHE A 14 -7.01 -13.60 -4.04
N PHE A 15 -5.78 -13.21 -3.70
CA PHE A 15 -5.03 -12.20 -4.45
C PHE A 15 -4.82 -12.58 -5.94
N MET A 16 -4.91 -13.88 -6.26
CA MET A 16 -4.71 -14.42 -7.61
C MET A 16 -5.88 -14.24 -8.58
N ILE A 17 -7.09 -13.88 -8.12
CA ILE A 17 -8.32 -13.94 -8.93
C ILE A 17 -8.65 -12.59 -9.62
N SER A 18 -7.98 -11.49 -9.27
CA SER A 18 -8.43 -10.15 -9.67
C SER A 18 -7.88 -9.59 -10.99
N LEU A 19 -7.31 -10.40 -11.89
CA LEU A 19 -6.72 -9.92 -13.16
C LEU A 19 -7.74 -9.72 -14.30
N VAL A 20 -9.04 -9.80 -14.01
CA VAL A 20 -10.10 -9.59 -15.00
C VAL A 20 -10.87 -8.33 -14.60
N GLN A 21 -10.59 -7.22 -15.30
CA GLN A 21 -11.12 -5.86 -15.12
C GLN A 21 -10.32 -4.95 -14.17
N ALA A 22 -9.27 -4.33 -14.69
CA ALA A 22 -8.85 -3.01 -14.23
C ALA A 22 -8.26 -2.24 -15.43
N GLY A 23 -8.47 -0.92 -15.45
CA GLY A 23 -8.16 -0.02 -16.55
C GLY A 23 -9.41 0.61 -17.15
N SER A 24 -9.74 1.84 -16.73
CA SER A 24 -10.77 2.67 -17.37
C SER A 24 -10.36 3.14 -18.79
N GLY A 25 -9.14 2.80 -19.22
CA GLY A 25 -8.47 3.37 -20.38
C GLY A 25 -8.02 4.82 -20.17
N ASN A 26 -8.26 5.38 -18.99
CA ASN A 26 -7.93 6.75 -18.62
C ASN A 26 -6.98 6.76 -17.42
N ILE A 27 -5.68 6.83 -17.74
CA ILE A 27 -4.59 6.84 -16.75
C ILE A 27 -4.76 7.88 -15.64
N LYS A 28 -5.45 9.01 -15.90
CA LYS A 28 -5.73 10.01 -14.89
C LYS A 28 -6.68 9.47 -13.82
N ASN A 29 -7.78 8.84 -14.23
CA ASN A 29 -8.75 8.26 -13.32
C ASN A 29 -8.13 7.10 -12.53
N ASP A 30 -7.37 6.26 -13.22
CA ASP A 30 -6.73 5.10 -12.59
C ASP A 30 -5.67 5.56 -11.55
N LEU A 31 -4.89 6.62 -11.84
CA LEU A 31 -3.96 7.22 -10.87
C LEU A 31 -4.66 7.92 -9.70
N SER A 32 -5.82 8.56 -9.92
CA SER A 32 -6.66 9.10 -8.83
C SER A 32 -7.22 7.98 -7.95
N GLU A 33 -7.60 6.84 -8.53
CA GLU A 33 -8.01 5.67 -7.76
C GLU A 33 -6.86 5.11 -6.92
N VAL A 34 -5.67 4.99 -7.49
CA VAL A 34 -4.46 4.60 -6.75
C VAL A 34 -4.17 5.57 -5.61
N ALA A 35 -4.33 6.88 -5.82
CA ALA A 35 -4.14 7.89 -4.78
C ALA A 35 -5.13 7.68 -3.61
N ALA A 36 -6.42 7.50 -3.91
CA ALA A 36 -7.45 7.23 -2.92
C ALA A 36 -7.19 5.90 -2.17
N ASN A 37 -6.71 4.87 -2.86
CA ASN A 37 -6.39 3.60 -2.23
C ASN A 37 -5.15 3.67 -1.34
N PHE A 38 -4.12 4.44 -1.71
CA PHE A 38 -2.99 4.73 -0.82
C PHE A 38 -3.43 5.46 0.45
N GLU A 39 -4.32 6.44 0.32
CA GLU A 39 -4.91 7.15 1.47
C GLU A 39 -5.70 6.21 2.37
N ALA A 40 -6.61 5.41 1.81
CA ALA A 40 -7.41 4.44 2.54
C ALA A 40 -6.55 3.37 3.24
N HIS A 41 -5.50 2.88 2.56
CA HIS A 41 -4.51 1.96 3.14
C HIS A 41 -3.77 2.61 4.31
N GLY A 42 -3.33 3.87 4.15
CA GLY A 42 -2.67 4.63 5.19
C GLY A 42 -3.52 4.81 6.44
N LEU A 43 -4.77 5.25 6.27
CA LEU A 43 -5.73 5.43 7.36
C LEU A 43 -6.05 4.11 8.09
N THR A 44 -6.22 3.03 7.34
CA THR A 44 -6.52 1.70 7.90
C THR A 44 -5.34 1.20 8.75
N LYS A 45 -4.10 1.26 8.23
CA LYS A 45 -2.90 0.87 9.00
C LYS A 45 -2.68 1.72 10.24
N LEU A 46 -2.90 3.03 10.16
CA LEU A 46 -2.76 3.91 11.32
C LEU A 46 -3.77 3.58 12.42
N CYS A 47 -5.02 3.27 12.04
CA CYS A 47 -6.02 2.78 12.99
C CYS A 47 -5.57 1.47 13.63
N LEU A 48 -5.11 0.50 12.83
CA LEU A 48 -4.65 -0.79 13.32
C LEU A 48 -3.44 -0.64 14.25
N ALA A 49 -2.48 0.23 13.93
CA ALA A 49 -1.33 0.51 14.78
C ALA A 49 -1.75 1.06 16.16
N ASN A 50 -2.80 1.90 16.21
CA ASN A 50 -3.30 2.47 17.46
C ASN A 50 -4.02 1.47 18.37
N ILE A 51 -4.50 0.35 17.82
CA ILE A 51 -5.13 -0.73 18.58
C ILE A 51 -4.22 -1.97 18.73
N SER A 52 -3.00 -1.90 18.19
CA SER A 52 -2.04 -3.01 18.10
C SER A 52 -1.31 -3.34 19.41
N ASN A 53 -1.84 -2.96 20.58
CA ASN A 53 -1.40 -3.56 21.84
C ASN A 53 -1.70 -5.08 21.85
N ASP A 54 -2.69 -5.51 21.06
CA ASP A 54 -3.01 -6.92 20.82
C ASP A 54 -2.03 -7.56 19.80
N ALA A 55 -1.31 -8.58 20.24
CA ALA A 55 -0.39 -9.35 19.39
C ALA A 55 -1.10 -10.07 18.23
N THR A 56 -2.38 -10.42 18.38
CA THR A 56 -3.20 -11.03 17.34
C THR A 56 -3.47 -10.06 16.20
N VAL A 57 -3.74 -8.79 16.54
CA VAL A 57 -3.90 -7.72 15.54
C VAL A 57 -2.59 -7.58 14.77
N ARG A 58 -1.46 -7.39 15.46
CA ARG A 58 -0.14 -7.26 14.81
C ARG A 58 0.15 -8.42 13.87
N PHE A 59 0.01 -9.66 14.36
CA PHE A 59 0.22 -10.86 13.55
C PHE A 59 -0.59 -10.85 12.24
N LYS A 60 -1.89 -10.51 12.32
CA LYS A 60 -2.74 -10.45 11.13
C LYS A 60 -2.31 -9.35 10.15
N VAL A 61 -1.91 -8.18 10.64
CA VAL A 61 -1.43 -7.08 9.77
C VAL A 61 -0.14 -7.49 9.05
N HIS A 62 0.78 -8.14 9.74
CA HIS A 62 1.99 -8.69 9.12
C HIS A 62 1.67 -9.76 8.07
N ALA A 63 0.72 -10.67 8.35
CA ALA A 63 0.31 -11.68 7.38
C ALA A 63 -0.29 -11.08 6.10
N VAL A 64 -1.02 -9.97 6.20
CA VAL A 64 -1.49 -9.23 5.02
C VAL A 64 -0.33 -8.63 4.25
N ALA A 65 0.66 -8.06 4.93
CA ALA A 65 1.85 -7.53 4.27
C ALA A 65 2.65 -8.62 3.54
N ASP A 66 2.81 -9.79 4.15
CA ASP A 66 3.47 -10.95 3.52
C ASP A 66 2.73 -11.39 2.25
N ALA A 67 1.39 -11.47 2.30
CA ALA A 67 0.58 -11.82 1.15
C ALA A 67 0.69 -10.77 0.02
N ALA A 68 0.73 -9.48 0.36
CA ALA A 68 0.89 -8.41 -0.61
C ALA A 68 2.27 -8.42 -1.28
N VAL A 69 3.35 -8.64 -0.52
CA VAL A 69 4.71 -8.80 -1.09
C VAL A 69 4.77 -10.03 -2.00
N ALA A 70 4.19 -11.16 -1.59
CA ALA A 70 4.13 -12.36 -2.41
C ALA A 70 3.36 -12.14 -3.72
N TYR A 71 2.21 -11.44 -3.65
CA TYR A 71 1.44 -11.06 -4.83
C TYR A 71 2.25 -10.18 -5.79
N ILE A 72 2.90 -9.13 -5.28
CA ILE A 72 3.73 -8.23 -6.08
C ILE A 72 4.87 -9.00 -6.74
N ARG A 73 5.62 -9.82 -5.98
CA ARG A 73 6.72 -10.64 -6.52
C ARG A 73 6.28 -11.60 -7.62
N LYS A 74 5.05 -12.11 -7.54
CA LYS A 74 4.50 -13.02 -8.53
C LYS A 74 4.00 -12.32 -9.79
N THR A 75 3.48 -11.10 -9.65
CA THR A 75 2.71 -10.43 -10.71
C THR A 75 3.52 -9.33 -11.40
N ALA A 76 4.38 -8.64 -10.67
CA ALA A 76 5.23 -7.61 -11.22
C ALA A 76 6.31 -8.21 -12.11
N ASN A 77 6.32 -7.83 -13.39
CA ASN A 77 7.37 -8.19 -14.33
C ASN A 77 7.96 -6.92 -14.97
N PRO A 78 9.23 -6.92 -15.43
CA PRO A 78 9.87 -5.73 -16.00
C PRO A 78 9.15 -5.13 -17.23
N LYS A 79 8.37 -5.94 -17.95
CA LYS A 79 7.70 -5.60 -19.21
C LYS A 79 6.23 -5.17 -19.04
N LEU A 80 5.75 -4.93 -17.81
CA LEU A 80 4.38 -4.42 -17.62
C LEU A 80 4.20 -3.10 -18.39
N SER A 81 3.07 -2.92 -19.07
CA SER A 81 2.67 -1.60 -19.57
C SER A 81 2.43 -0.63 -18.42
N ASP A 82 2.24 0.65 -18.73
CA ASP A 82 1.98 1.66 -17.71
C ASP A 82 0.62 1.43 -17.01
N GLU A 83 -0.39 1.01 -17.76
CA GLU A 83 -1.70 0.61 -17.22
C GLU A 83 -1.55 -0.61 -16.30
N GLN A 84 -0.79 -1.62 -16.74
CA GLN A 84 -0.57 -2.82 -15.93
C GLN A 84 0.20 -2.53 -14.63
N VAL A 85 1.10 -1.54 -14.61
CA VAL A 85 1.74 -1.09 -13.37
C VAL A 85 0.71 -0.50 -12.41
N VAL A 86 -0.17 0.35 -12.93
CA VAL A 86 -1.24 0.98 -12.14
C VAL A 86 -2.19 -0.10 -11.59
N ASP A 87 -2.61 -1.05 -12.42
CA ASP A 87 -3.49 -2.16 -12.02
C ASP A 87 -2.87 -3.01 -10.90
N VAL A 88 -1.60 -3.41 -11.04
CA VAL A 88 -0.92 -4.23 -10.03
C VAL A 88 -0.82 -3.49 -8.69
N VAL A 89 -0.49 -2.20 -8.71
CA VAL A 89 -0.47 -1.38 -7.48
C VAL A 89 -1.86 -1.28 -6.88
N ASN A 90 -2.85 -0.99 -7.72
CA ASN A 90 -4.22 -0.77 -7.27
C ASN A 90 -4.81 -2.05 -6.63
N ILE A 91 -4.64 -3.20 -7.27
CA ILE A 91 -5.06 -4.50 -6.75
C ILE A 91 -4.33 -4.84 -5.45
N ALA A 92 -3.01 -4.58 -5.38
CA ALA A 92 -2.24 -4.82 -4.16
C ALA A 92 -2.77 -4.00 -2.97
N LEU A 93 -3.08 -2.71 -3.21
CA LEU A 93 -3.66 -1.82 -2.20
C LEU A 93 -5.07 -2.24 -1.80
N LEU A 94 -5.97 -2.44 -2.77
CA LEU A 94 -7.37 -2.81 -2.52
C LEU A 94 -7.48 -4.10 -1.71
N ASN A 95 -6.75 -5.14 -2.09
CA ASN A 95 -6.76 -6.40 -1.36
C ASN A 95 -6.19 -6.19 0.06
N SER A 96 -5.10 -5.44 0.22
CA SER A 96 -4.55 -5.13 1.55
C SER A 96 -5.57 -4.42 2.42
N ILE A 97 -6.25 -3.40 1.90
CA ILE A 97 -7.30 -2.65 2.59
C ILE A 97 -8.45 -3.57 3.02
N VAL A 98 -8.95 -4.43 2.12
CA VAL A 98 -10.06 -5.35 2.42
C VAL A 98 -9.70 -6.28 3.57
N TYR A 99 -8.52 -6.90 3.54
CA TYR A 99 -8.11 -7.80 4.61
C TYR A 99 -7.84 -7.05 5.92
N GLU A 100 -7.19 -5.88 5.86
CA GLU A 100 -6.88 -5.06 7.03
C GLU A 100 -8.14 -4.55 7.74
N ARG A 101 -9.14 -4.09 6.98
CA ARG A 101 -10.46 -3.69 7.51
C ARG A 101 -11.19 -4.86 8.18
N GLY A 102 -10.91 -6.10 7.77
CA GLY A 102 -11.42 -7.32 8.39
C GLY A 102 -10.73 -7.72 9.70
N ILE A 103 -9.61 -7.10 10.07
CA ILE A 103 -8.85 -7.46 11.28
C ILE A 103 -9.56 -7.00 12.56
N ASP A 104 -10.07 -5.78 12.58
CA ASP A 104 -10.81 -5.21 13.71
C ASP A 104 -11.91 -4.27 13.23
N LYS A 105 -13.13 -4.46 13.75
CA LYS A 105 -14.34 -3.71 13.37
C LYS A 105 -14.19 -2.19 13.53
N ARG A 106 -13.36 -1.72 14.47
CA ARG A 106 -13.12 -0.28 14.70
C ARG A 106 -12.38 0.36 13.53
N CYS A 107 -11.62 -0.42 12.77
CA CYS A 107 -10.85 0.05 11.63
C CYS A 107 -11.52 -0.26 10.28
N ALA A 108 -12.74 -0.81 10.27
CA ALA A 108 -13.40 -1.23 9.04
C ALA A 108 -13.81 -0.06 8.13
N ASN A 109 -14.16 1.10 8.70
CA ASN A 109 -14.69 2.26 7.97
C ASN A 109 -13.95 3.56 8.34
N VAL A 110 -12.62 3.52 8.44
CA VAL A 110 -11.84 4.73 8.74
C VAL A 110 -11.89 5.67 7.53
N THR A 111 -12.55 6.82 7.69
CA THR A 111 -12.69 7.85 6.65
C THR A 111 -12.08 9.19 7.05
N ASP A 112 -11.78 9.41 8.33
CA ASP A 112 -11.28 10.69 8.85
C ASP A 112 -9.82 10.60 9.30
N GLY A 113 -9.04 11.64 8.96
CA GLY A 113 -7.67 11.88 9.44
C GLY A 113 -7.52 12.03 10.96
N LEU A 114 -8.63 11.97 11.71
CA LEU A 114 -8.65 12.05 13.17
C LEU A 114 -8.19 10.78 13.88
N ILE A 115 -8.14 9.62 13.19
CA ILE A 115 -7.71 8.36 13.81
C ILE A 115 -6.18 8.22 13.90
N GLY A 116 -5.38 9.08 13.26
CA GLY A 116 -3.94 8.81 13.07
C GLY A 116 -2.92 9.57 13.92
N GLN A 117 -3.27 10.69 14.58
CA GLN A 117 -2.24 11.65 15.03
C GLN A 117 -2.06 11.88 16.54
N LYS A 118 -2.94 11.38 17.41
CA LYS A 118 -2.90 11.79 18.83
C LYS A 118 -2.23 10.84 19.81
N ARG A 119 -1.90 9.60 19.42
CA ARG A 119 -1.20 8.67 20.29
C ARG A 119 -0.02 8.07 19.56
N ALA A 120 1.16 8.10 20.18
CA ALA A 120 2.27 7.31 19.69
C ALA A 120 1.82 5.83 19.68
N PRO A 121 2.00 5.11 18.57
CA PRO A 121 1.73 3.67 18.56
C PRO A 121 2.61 2.99 19.60
N ALA A 122 2.18 1.83 20.10
CA ALA A 122 3.07 1.01 20.92
C ALA A 122 4.36 0.70 20.15
N PRO A 123 5.52 0.56 20.83
CA PRO A 123 6.80 0.28 20.17
C PRO A 123 6.71 -0.87 19.16
N GLU A 124 5.96 -1.92 19.48
CA GLU A 124 5.75 -3.12 18.68
C GLU A 124 4.88 -2.91 17.42
N ALA A 125 4.26 -1.74 17.24
CA ALA A 125 3.42 -1.39 16.10
C ALA A 125 3.97 -0.21 15.29
N THR A 126 5.23 0.19 15.55
CA THR A 126 5.88 1.34 14.92
C THR A 126 6.03 1.17 13.41
N ASP A 127 6.32 -0.05 12.95
CA ASP A 127 6.45 -0.39 11.54
C ASP A 127 5.11 -0.31 10.80
N ILE A 128 4.03 -0.83 11.38
CA ILE A 128 2.66 -0.69 10.87
C ILE A 128 2.31 0.78 10.71
N ALA A 129 2.57 1.59 11.74
CA ALA A 129 2.34 3.03 11.69
C ALA A 129 3.20 3.72 10.62
N THR A 130 4.45 3.28 10.44
CA THR A 130 5.37 3.85 9.44
C THR A 130 4.85 3.62 8.03
N VAL A 131 4.48 2.39 7.69
CA VAL A 131 3.86 2.06 6.39
C VAL A 131 2.55 2.82 6.20
N GLY A 132 1.76 2.97 7.27
CA GLY A 132 0.52 3.76 7.27
C GLY A 132 0.76 5.25 6.94
N ARG A 133 1.71 5.90 7.59
CA ARG A 133 2.07 7.31 7.31
C ARG A 133 2.59 7.50 5.90
N LEU A 134 3.48 6.62 5.44
CA LEU A 134 4.04 6.67 4.09
C LEU A 134 2.93 6.51 3.04
N SER A 135 2.02 5.56 3.23
CA SER A 135 0.89 5.35 2.31
C SER A 135 -0.02 6.58 2.26
N LEU A 136 -0.35 7.16 3.41
CA LEU A 136 -1.14 8.39 3.47
C LEU A 136 -0.45 9.58 2.77
N GLN A 137 0.86 9.73 2.98
CA GLN A 137 1.65 10.77 2.34
C GLN A 137 1.71 10.58 0.82
N ILE A 138 1.89 9.35 0.35
CA ILE A 138 1.87 9.02 -1.08
C ILE A 138 0.50 9.33 -1.68
N GLY A 139 -0.59 8.89 -1.03
CA GLY A 139 -1.96 9.11 -1.52
C GLY A 139 -2.28 10.60 -1.67
N THR A 140 -2.07 11.38 -0.61
CA THR A 140 -2.32 12.83 -0.63
C THR A 140 -1.42 13.56 -1.63
N THR A 141 -0.15 13.16 -1.74
CA THR A 141 0.79 13.74 -2.71
C THR A 141 0.38 13.40 -4.14
N LEU A 142 0.08 12.13 -4.41
CA LEU A 142 -0.30 11.65 -5.74
C LEU A 142 -1.59 12.32 -6.21
N GLU A 143 -2.59 12.43 -5.34
CA GLU A 143 -3.86 13.11 -5.67
C GLU A 143 -3.62 14.56 -6.09
N CYS A 144 -2.73 15.27 -5.40
CA CYS A 144 -2.33 16.60 -5.84
C CYS A 144 -1.65 16.60 -7.21
N LEU A 145 -0.68 15.70 -7.42
CA LEU A 145 0.07 15.63 -8.67
C LEU A 145 -0.81 15.26 -9.88
N VAL A 146 -1.82 14.40 -9.70
CA VAL A 146 -2.78 14.00 -10.74
C VAL A 146 -3.69 15.16 -11.17
N ARG A 147 -3.98 16.09 -10.26
CA ARG A 147 -4.83 17.27 -10.52
C ARG A 147 -4.10 18.43 -11.21
N LYS A 148 -2.78 18.31 -11.46
CA LYS A 148 -2.00 19.39 -12.08
C LYS A 148 -2.49 19.73 -13.51
N PRO A 149 -2.41 21.01 -13.92
CA PRO A 149 -2.74 21.42 -15.29
C PRO A 149 -1.86 20.76 -16.35
N THR A 150 -0.56 20.64 -16.05
CA THR A 150 0.40 19.91 -16.90
C THR A 150 0.50 18.47 -16.40
N PRO A 151 0.01 17.49 -17.18
CA PRO A 151 0.03 16.10 -16.76
C PRO A 151 1.47 15.57 -16.74
N ILE A 152 1.84 14.97 -15.62
CA ILE A 152 3.13 14.28 -15.41
C ILE A 152 2.92 12.77 -15.19
N PHE A 153 1.86 12.21 -15.78
CA PHE A 153 1.45 10.83 -15.56
C PHE A 153 2.57 9.80 -15.84
N PRO A 154 3.40 9.93 -16.89
CA PRO A 154 4.52 9.00 -17.10
C PRO A 154 5.51 8.98 -15.93
N GLN A 155 5.79 10.14 -15.30
CA GLN A 155 6.66 10.23 -14.14
C GLN A 155 6.01 9.60 -12.89
N LEU A 156 4.69 9.75 -12.74
CA LEU A 156 3.95 9.13 -11.65
C LEU A 156 3.96 7.60 -11.77
N VAL A 157 3.67 7.08 -12.95
CA VAL A 157 3.71 5.64 -13.24
C VAL A 157 5.13 5.09 -13.10
N GLN A 158 6.15 5.82 -13.55
CA GLN A 158 7.54 5.40 -13.35
C GLN A 158 7.89 5.29 -11.86
N GLY A 159 7.38 6.19 -11.02
CA GLY A 159 7.52 6.07 -9.56
C GLY A 159 6.91 4.77 -9.03
N LEU A 160 5.68 4.45 -9.43
CA LEU A 160 5.01 3.20 -9.06
C LEU A 160 5.80 1.97 -9.54
N ARG A 161 6.27 1.99 -10.78
CA ARG A 161 7.09 0.94 -11.39
C ARG A 161 8.36 0.69 -10.59
N ASN A 162 9.07 1.75 -10.21
CA ASN A 162 10.28 1.64 -9.39
C ASN A 162 9.96 1.07 -8.00
N GLY A 163 8.83 1.46 -7.40
CA GLY A 163 8.37 0.89 -6.13
C GLY A 163 8.10 -0.61 -6.23
N LEU A 164 7.35 -1.05 -7.26
CA LEU A 164 7.10 -2.46 -7.51
C LEU A 164 8.40 -3.24 -7.74
N GLN A 165 9.27 -2.75 -8.63
CA GLN A 165 10.55 -3.40 -8.93
C GLN A 165 11.43 -3.50 -7.70
N GLY A 166 11.47 -2.46 -6.88
CA GLY A 166 12.16 -2.48 -5.59
C GLY A 166 11.70 -3.65 -4.73
N ILE A 167 10.38 -3.80 -4.52
CA ILE A 167 9.81 -4.92 -3.73
C ILE A 167 10.14 -6.28 -4.35
N VAL A 168 10.15 -6.39 -5.69
CA VAL A 168 10.52 -7.63 -6.38
C VAL A 168 11.99 -8.00 -6.12
N THR A 169 12.88 -7.01 -6.15
CA THR A 169 14.33 -7.23 -6.07
C THR A 169 14.91 -7.18 -4.66
N ASP A 170 14.16 -6.72 -3.67
CA ASP A 170 14.60 -6.71 -2.26
C ASP A 170 14.50 -8.12 -1.68
N ASP A 171 15.61 -8.85 -1.75
CA ASP A 171 15.77 -10.24 -1.32
C ASP A 171 16.51 -10.36 0.01
N ASP A 172 16.70 -9.26 0.74
CA ASP A 172 17.36 -9.24 2.04
C ASP A 172 16.60 -10.13 3.05
N PRO A 173 17.17 -11.28 3.46
CA PRO A 173 16.49 -12.24 4.32
C PRO A 173 16.28 -11.72 5.74
N SER A 174 16.92 -10.61 6.12
CA SER A 174 16.75 -9.98 7.43
C SER A 174 15.54 -9.06 7.52
N LYS A 175 14.95 -8.68 6.37
CA LYS A 175 13.79 -7.76 6.33
C LYS A 175 12.47 -8.49 6.40
N THR A 176 11.57 -7.96 7.23
CA THR A 176 10.15 -8.34 7.19
C THR A 176 9.46 -7.68 5.99
N SER A 177 8.30 -8.17 5.58
CA SER A 177 7.50 -7.53 4.52
C SER A 177 7.11 -6.09 4.86
N MET A 178 6.94 -5.76 6.15
CA MET A 178 6.74 -4.36 6.58
C MET A 178 7.98 -3.50 6.35
N ALA A 179 9.18 -4.02 6.61
CA ALA A 179 10.42 -3.31 6.34
C ALA A 179 10.63 -3.10 4.83
N ILE A 180 10.35 -4.12 4.00
CA ILE A 180 10.39 -4.02 2.54
C ILE A 180 9.43 -2.92 2.05
N PHE A 181 8.18 -2.91 2.53
CA PHE A 181 7.24 -1.84 2.20
C PHE A 181 7.74 -0.47 2.66
N ALA A 182 8.22 -0.35 3.91
CA ALA A 182 8.71 0.93 4.42
C ALA A 182 9.85 1.48 3.56
N THR A 183 10.80 0.65 3.13
CA THR A 183 11.90 1.05 2.24
C THR A 183 11.38 1.60 0.92
N HIS A 184 10.55 0.83 0.19
CA HIS A 184 10.15 1.22 -1.15
C HIS A 184 9.06 2.29 -1.20
N LEU A 185 8.19 2.36 -0.18
CA LEU A 185 7.27 3.48 -0.02
C LEU A 185 8.01 4.77 0.36
N THR A 186 9.11 4.70 1.11
CA THR A 186 9.95 5.88 1.37
C THR A 186 10.52 6.43 0.06
N THR A 187 11.13 5.57 -0.76
CA THR A 187 11.65 5.98 -2.08
C THR A 187 10.57 6.54 -3.01
N LEU A 188 9.39 5.94 -3.02
CA LEU A 188 8.25 6.43 -3.80
C LEU A 188 7.77 7.80 -3.31
N SER A 189 7.58 7.93 -2.00
CA SER A 189 7.17 9.17 -1.34
C SER A 189 8.15 10.30 -1.67
N GLU A 190 9.45 10.07 -1.49
CA GLU A 190 10.49 11.05 -1.83
C GLU A 190 10.49 11.43 -3.32
N SER A 191 10.27 10.46 -4.20
CA SER A 191 10.18 10.71 -5.65
C SER A 191 9.01 11.61 -5.99
N TYR A 192 7.85 11.39 -5.37
CA TYR A 192 6.67 12.23 -5.58
C TYR A 192 6.82 13.61 -4.95
N ILE A 193 7.36 13.72 -3.73
CA ILE A 193 7.61 15.01 -3.05
C ILE A 193 8.50 15.93 -3.90
N LYS A 194 9.50 15.39 -4.60
CA LYS A 194 10.35 16.20 -5.51
C LYS A 194 9.55 16.86 -6.64
N LEU A 195 8.38 16.33 -6.98
CA LEU A 195 7.47 16.84 -8.01
C LEU A 195 6.45 17.85 -7.46
N VAL A 196 6.34 18.02 -6.13
CA VAL A 196 5.28 18.79 -5.43
C VAL A 196 5.44 20.31 -5.50
N ARG A 197 6.43 20.85 -6.24
CA ARG A 197 6.77 22.30 -6.24
C ARG A 197 5.60 23.30 -6.37
N ASN A 198 4.41 22.89 -6.83
CA ASN A 198 3.18 23.70 -6.93
C ASN A 198 1.93 23.01 -6.33
N CYS A 199 2.08 22.20 -5.28
CA CYS A 199 0.96 21.54 -4.59
C CYS A 199 0.46 22.30 -3.35
N PHE A 200 1.00 23.50 -3.12
CA PHE A 200 0.60 24.49 -2.13
C PHE A 200 0.86 25.89 -2.70
#